data_AF-A0A3R6L980-F1
#
_entry.id   AF-A0A3R6L980-F1
#
_cell.length_a   1.000
_cell.length_b   1.000
_cell.length_c   1.000
_cell.angle_alpha   90.00
_cell.angle_beta   90.00
_cell.angle_gamma   90.00
#
_symmetry.space_group_name_H-M   'P 1'
#
loop_
_entity.id
_entity.type
_entity.pdbx_description
1 polymer ?
#
loop_
_entity_poly.entity_id
_entity_poly.type
_entity_poly.pdbx_seq_one_letter_code
_entity_poly.pdbx_strand_id
1 'polypeptide(L)'
;MAAILVDYENVGNVNGLRGVDVLNKGDTLIIFFSGNCGKIRTDYMQQIKESQCQFRAVKLKTAGKNGLDFYIATECGIISERGEKQIAIISNDKGFQAVIDFFSRDKEAGKPQIVKASNIENALTLFSDPEDCSRRKFLLKRMTPLDLEEESVNLEEQERVKRNLQAVLTGSLYENRMEEIWEYVKGKEKWGRRELYTGALHRFGRKDGVEIYRMVKKGMEREYK
;
A
#
# COMPACT_ATOMS: atom_id res chain seq x y z
N MET A 1 15.22 3.52 -7.43
CA MET A 1 14.37 3.31 -8.65
C MET A 1 14.37 1.82 -8.94
N ALA A 2 13.19 1.21 -9.13
CA ALA A 2 13.08 -0.24 -9.26
C ALA A 2 12.63 -0.67 -10.65
N ALA A 3 13.22 -1.76 -11.16
CA ALA A 3 12.72 -2.51 -12.29
C ALA A 3 11.94 -3.74 -11.80
N ILE A 4 10.70 -3.88 -12.25
CA ILE A 4 9.76 -4.93 -11.84
C ILE A 4 9.43 -5.79 -13.05
N LEU A 5 9.86 -7.06 -13.00
CA LEU A 5 9.68 -8.07 -14.04
C LEU A 5 8.60 -9.05 -13.58
N VAL A 6 7.44 -9.01 -14.23
CA VAL A 6 6.28 -9.82 -13.81
C VAL A 6 6.11 -11.03 -14.71
N ASP A 7 6.20 -12.21 -14.12
CA ASP A 7 5.81 -13.48 -14.72
C ASP A 7 4.29 -13.64 -14.63
N TYR A 8 3.56 -13.03 -15.56
CA TYR A 8 2.11 -12.94 -15.47
C TYR A 8 1.41 -14.29 -15.67
N GLU A 9 2.05 -15.25 -16.32
CA GLU A 9 1.53 -16.62 -16.42
C GLU A 9 1.47 -17.28 -15.04
N ASN A 10 2.50 -17.06 -14.22
CA ASN A 10 2.60 -17.66 -12.90
C ASN A 10 1.80 -16.91 -11.83
N VAL A 11 1.75 -15.57 -11.89
CA VAL A 11 1.17 -14.74 -10.81
C VAL A 11 -0.12 -14.00 -11.17
N GLY A 12 -0.57 -14.05 -12.43
CA GLY A 12 -1.73 -13.28 -12.91
C GLY A 12 -3.04 -13.59 -12.15
N ASN A 13 -3.26 -14.87 -11.79
CA ASN A 13 -4.46 -15.31 -11.08
C ASN A 13 -4.37 -15.19 -9.55
N VAL A 14 -3.20 -14.83 -9.00
CA VAL A 14 -2.95 -14.81 -7.55
C VAL A 14 -2.48 -13.44 -7.06
N ASN A 15 -3.00 -12.38 -7.68
CA ASN A 15 -2.71 -10.98 -7.33
C ASN A 15 -1.23 -10.58 -7.48
N GLY A 16 -0.53 -11.10 -8.49
CA GLY A 16 0.86 -10.71 -8.77
C GLY A 16 1.07 -9.22 -9.00
N LEU A 17 0.07 -8.53 -9.54
CA LEU A 17 0.10 -7.08 -9.77
C LEU A 17 -0.33 -6.26 -8.54
N ARG A 18 -0.64 -6.89 -7.40
CA ARG A 18 -0.90 -6.15 -6.17
C ARG A 18 0.32 -5.29 -5.83
N GLY A 19 0.10 -3.98 -5.71
CA GLY A 19 1.16 -2.98 -5.50
C GLY A 19 1.49 -2.10 -6.70
N VAL A 20 0.81 -2.24 -7.85
CA VAL A 20 1.01 -1.30 -8.98
C VAL A 20 0.63 0.15 -8.63
N ASP A 21 -0.25 0.35 -7.64
CA ASP A 21 -0.73 1.65 -7.16
C ASP A 21 0.35 2.48 -6.44
N VAL A 22 1.41 1.83 -5.97
CA VAL A 22 2.54 2.50 -5.27
C VAL A 22 3.78 2.67 -6.16
N LEU A 23 3.69 2.32 -7.44
CA LEU A 23 4.72 2.61 -8.41
C LEU A 23 4.76 4.12 -8.69
N ASN A 24 5.89 4.59 -9.17
CA ASN A 24 6.08 5.99 -9.55
C ASN A 24 6.80 6.09 -10.91
N LYS A 25 6.92 7.32 -11.41
CA LYS A 25 7.55 7.65 -12.69
C LYS A 25 8.98 7.13 -12.85
N GLY A 26 9.70 6.95 -11.75
CA GLY A 26 11.07 6.42 -11.75
C GLY A 26 11.15 4.90 -11.85
N ASP A 27 10.05 4.16 -11.68
CA ASP A 27 10.06 2.71 -11.77
C ASP A 27 9.83 2.23 -13.21
N THR A 28 10.29 1.02 -13.49
CA THR A 28 10.04 0.30 -14.75
C THR A 28 9.23 -0.95 -14.46
N LEU A 29 8.08 -1.12 -15.11
CA LEU A 29 7.24 -2.31 -15.03
C LEU A 29 7.21 -3.05 -16.38
N ILE A 30 7.66 -4.29 -16.38
CA ILE A 30 7.63 -5.18 -17.55
C ILE A 30 6.79 -6.41 -17.24
N ILE A 31 5.69 -6.59 -17.94
CA ILE A 31 4.79 -7.75 -17.78
C ILE A 31 5.06 -8.74 -18.92
N PHE A 32 5.50 -9.94 -18.56
CA PHE A 32 5.70 -11.05 -19.48
C PHE A 32 4.49 -11.97 -19.45
N PHE A 33 3.96 -12.32 -20.63
CA PHE A 33 2.76 -13.16 -20.73
C PHE A 33 2.82 -14.09 -21.96
N SER A 34 2.15 -15.24 -21.86
CA SER A 34 1.95 -16.17 -22.98
C SER A 34 0.56 -16.02 -23.59
N GLY A 35 0.26 -16.82 -24.63
CA GLY A 35 -1.07 -16.87 -25.23
C GLY A 35 -2.18 -17.27 -24.26
N ASN A 36 -1.85 -17.98 -23.17
CA ASN A 36 -2.83 -18.49 -22.20
C ASN A 36 -3.24 -17.44 -21.14
N CYS A 37 -2.48 -16.35 -20.98
CA CYS A 37 -2.71 -15.33 -19.94
C CYS A 37 -2.68 -13.89 -20.52
N GLY A 38 -3.60 -13.59 -21.43
CA GLY A 38 -3.61 -12.31 -22.17
C GLY A 38 -4.52 -11.20 -21.63
N LYS A 39 -5.19 -11.41 -20.49
CA LYS A 39 -6.15 -10.45 -19.93
C LYS A 39 -5.63 -9.86 -18.62
N ILE A 40 -5.74 -8.54 -18.48
CA ILE A 40 -5.44 -7.79 -17.26
C ILE A 40 -6.72 -7.12 -16.76
N ARG A 41 -6.90 -7.04 -15.44
CA ARG A 41 -8.03 -6.33 -14.85
C ARG A 41 -7.93 -4.82 -15.12
N THR A 42 -9.08 -4.18 -15.29
CA THR A 42 -9.17 -2.74 -15.61
C THR A 42 -8.57 -1.86 -14.51
N ASP A 43 -8.75 -2.21 -13.24
CA ASP A 43 -8.23 -1.46 -12.09
C ASP A 43 -6.69 -1.45 -12.07
N TYR A 44 -6.04 -2.59 -12.31
CA TYR A 44 -4.58 -2.63 -12.45
C TYR A 44 -4.08 -1.79 -13.62
N MET A 45 -4.75 -1.84 -14.77
CA MET A 45 -4.37 -1.02 -15.92
C MET A 45 -4.52 0.48 -15.64
N GLN A 46 -5.55 0.87 -14.89
CA GLN A 46 -5.74 2.26 -14.47
C GLN A 46 -4.61 2.70 -13.53
N GLN A 47 -4.31 1.91 -12.50
CA GLN A 47 -3.23 2.19 -11.54
C GLN A 47 -1.86 2.29 -12.22
N ILE A 48 -1.56 1.42 -13.19
CA ILE A 48 -0.32 1.51 -13.99
C ILE A 48 -0.24 2.85 -14.71
N LYS A 49 -1.33 3.32 -15.33
CA LYS A 49 -1.36 4.62 -16.02
C LYS A 49 -1.18 5.79 -15.06
N GLU A 50 -1.85 5.74 -13.90
CA GLU A 50 -1.78 6.77 -12.86
C GLU A 50 -0.38 6.86 -12.23
N SER A 51 0.34 5.74 -12.11
CA SER A 51 1.70 5.69 -11.57
C SER A 51 2.74 6.42 -12.45
N GLN A 52 2.44 6.59 -13.74
CA GLN A 52 3.35 7.11 -14.76
C GLN A 52 4.68 6.36 -14.89
N CYS A 53 4.76 5.12 -14.38
CA CYS A 53 5.94 4.29 -14.50
C CYS A 53 6.23 3.94 -15.97
N GLN A 54 7.47 3.56 -16.27
CA GLN A 54 7.81 3.04 -17.59
C GLN A 54 7.19 1.66 -17.77
N PHE A 55 6.18 1.53 -18.61
CA PHE A 55 5.44 0.29 -18.78
C PHE A 55 5.72 -0.41 -20.11
N ARG A 56 5.98 -1.72 -20.07
CA ARG A 56 6.10 -2.60 -21.24
C ARG A 56 5.35 -3.91 -21.01
N ALA A 57 4.68 -4.41 -22.05
CA ALA A 57 4.09 -5.75 -22.05
C ALA A 57 4.80 -6.60 -23.12
N VAL A 58 5.32 -7.77 -22.74
CA VAL A 58 6.11 -8.65 -23.60
C VAL A 58 5.41 -9.99 -23.75
N LYS A 59 4.89 -10.25 -24.95
CA LYS A 59 4.25 -11.52 -25.29
C LYS A 59 5.29 -12.54 -25.74
N LEU A 60 5.24 -13.76 -25.21
CA LEU A 60 6.06 -14.87 -25.69
C LEU A 60 5.72 -15.18 -27.16
N LYS A 61 6.72 -15.15 -28.05
CA LYS A 61 6.55 -15.39 -29.50
C LYS A 61 6.31 -16.85 -29.85
N THR A 62 7.10 -17.76 -29.27
CA THR A 62 7.02 -19.20 -29.52
C THR A 62 6.80 -19.92 -28.20
N ALA A 63 5.75 -20.73 -28.12
CA ALA A 63 5.48 -21.54 -26.95
C ALA A 63 6.52 -22.67 -26.84
N GLY A 64 7.46 -22.51 -25.91
CA GLY A 64 8.41 -23.54 -25.51
C GLY A 64 8.29 -23.75 -24.00
N LYS A 65 8.64 -24.94 -23.53
CA LYS A 65 8.73 -25.22 -22.09
C LYS A 65 9.68 -24.18 -21.46
N ASN A 66 9.20 -23.45 -20.46
CA ASN A 66 9.94 -22.40 -19.73
C ASN A 66 10.35 -21.19 -20.59
N GLY A 67 9.65 -20.91 -21.70
CA GLY A 67 9.98 -19.79 -22.60
C GLY A 67 9.94 -18.42 -21.92
N LEU A 68 8.97 -18.18 -21.02
CA LEU A 68 8.89 -16.94 -20.24
C LEU A 68 10.08 -16.78 -19.31
N ASP A 69 10.50 -17.85 -18.63
CA ASP A 69 11.61 -17.83 -17.68
C ASP A 69 12.90 -17.32 -18.34
N PHE A 70 13.17 -17.78 -19.57
CA PHE A 70 14.31 -17.30 -20.35
C PHE A 70 14.19 -15.82 -20.73
N TYR A 71 13.00 -15.34 -21.08
CA TYR A 71 12.78 -13.92 -21.38
C TYR A 71 13.03 -13.06 -20.15
N ILE A 72 12.51 -13.47 -18.99
CA ILE A 72 12.67 -12.74 -17.73
C ILE A 72 14.13 -12.74 -17.28
N ALA A 73 14.80 -13.89 -17.31
CA ALA A 73 16.22 -13.98 -16.95
C ALA A 73 17.11 -13.13 -17.87
N THR A 74 16.80 -13.12 -19.18
CA THR A 74 17.53 -12.31 -20.17
C THR A 74 17.30 -10.81 -19.93
N GLU A 75 16.05 -10.38 -19.75
CA GLU A 75 15.74 -8.96 -19.50
C GLU A 75 16.33 -8.49 -18.15
N CYS A 76 16.34 -9.36 -17.13
CA CYS A 76 17.01 -9.10 -15.85
C CYS A 76 18.50 -8.78 -16.04
N GLY A 77 19.20 -9.56 -16.87
CA GLY A 77 20.58 -9.28 -17.27
C GLY A 77 20.76 -7.96 -18.00
N ILE A 78 19.92 -7.68 -19.00
CA ILE A 78 19.96 -6.42 -19.77
C ILE A 78 19.74 -5.21 -18.86
N ILE A 79 18.79 -5.29 -17.94
CA ILE A 79 18.45 -4.22 -17.01
C ILE A 79 19.57 -3.98 -16.01
N SER A 80 20.16 -5.04 -15.49
CA SER A 80 21.35 -4.95 -14.64
C SER A 80 22.50 -4.23 -15.35
N GLU A 81 22.82 -4.62 -16.60
CA GLU A 81 23.90 -4.00 -17.39
C GLU A 81 23.64 -2.52 -17.71
N ARG A 82 22.36 -2.09 -17.74
CA ARG A 82 21.98 -0.68 -17.89
C ARG A 82 22.18 0.15 -16.62
N GLY A 83 22.60 -0.49 -15.52
CA GLY A 83 22.90 0.18 -14.26
C GLY A 83 21.73 0.25 -13.27
N GLU A 84 20.63 -0.47 -13.53
CA GLU A 84 19.52 -0.55 -12.58
C GLU A 84 19.95 -1.31 -11.32
N LYS A 85 19.76 -0.69 -10.16
CA LYS A 85 20.27 -1.21 -8.88
C LYS A 85 19.27 -2.07 -8.12
N GLN A 86 18.00 -2.03 -8.51
CA GLN A 86 16.93 -2.73 -7.79
C GLN A 86 16.06 -3.45 -8.82
N ILE A 87 16.10 -4.78 -8.82
CA ILE A 87 15.36 -5.59 -9.78
C ILE A 87 14.48 -6.58 -9.01
N ALA A 88 13.18 -6.55 -9.26
CA ALA A 88 12.21 -7.45 -8.68
C ALA A 88 11.71 -8.43 -9.73
N ILE A 89 11.78 -9.73 -9.43
CA ILE A 89 11.13 -10.77 -10.22
C ILE A 89 9.85 -11.19 -9.48
N ILE A 90 8.70 -10.94 -10.10
CA ILE A 90 7.40 -11.29 -9.54
C ILE A 90 6.99 -12.65 -10.10
N SER A 91 7.27 -13.71 -9.35
CA SER A 91 6.93 -15.09 -9.69
C SER A 91 6.95 -15.98 -8.44
N ASN A 92 6.04 -16.96 -8.39
CA ASN A 92 6.10 -18.05 -7.40
C ASN A 92 7.02 -19.19 -7.85
N ASP A 93 7.51 -19.19 -9.08
CA ASP A 93 8.47 -20.19 -9.53
C ASP A 93 9.76 -20.11 -8.69
N LYS A 94 10.27 -21.27 -8.29
CA LYS A 94 11.52 -21.42 -7.53
C LYS A 94 12.73 -21.37 -8.45
N GLY A 95 12.56 -21.62 -9.75
CA GLY A 95 13.62 -21.57 -10.76
C GLY A 95 14.34 -20.22 -10.83
N PHE A 96 13.64 -19.12 -10.55
CA PHE A 96 14.24 -17.78 -10.51
C PHE A 96 15.23 -17.58 -9.35
N GLN A 97 15.30 -18.47 -8.36
CA GLN A 97 16.37 -18.44 -7.36
C GLN A 97 17.74 -18.57 -8.03
N ALA A 98 17.85 -19.33 -9.12
CA ALA A 98 19.10 -19.45 -9.88
C ALA A 98 19.58 -18.11 -10.45
N VAL A 99 18.66 -17.20 -10.80
CA VAL A 99 19.00 -15.84 -11.25
C VAL A 99 19.60 -15.05 -10.09
N ILE A 100 18.95 -15.04 -8.93
CA ILE A 100 19.48 -14.36 -7.73
C ILE A 100 20.87 -14.91 -7.36
N ASP A 101 21.03 -16.24 -7.38
CA ASP A 101 22.29 -16.90 -7.05
C ASP A 101 23.40 -16.53 -8.03
N PHE A 102 23.09 -16.39 -9.33
CA PHE A 102 24.04 -15.97 -10.36
C PHE A 102 24.61 -14.58 -10.06
N PHE A 103 23.76 -13.58 -9.82
CA PHE A 103 24.20 -12.22 -9.49
C PHE A 103 24.87 -12.13 -8.12
N SER A 104 24.53 -13.03 -7.20
CA SER A 104 25.16 -13.09 -5.87
C SER A 104 26.61 -13.57 -5.91
N ARG A 105 27.04 -14.31 -6.94
CA ARG A 105 28.41 -14.86 -7.03
C ARG A 105 29.48 -13.81 -7.36
N ASP A 106 29.15 -12.78 -8.13
CA ASP A 106 30.16 -11.88 -8.72
C ASP A 106 30.50 -10.67 -7.84
N LYS A 107 31.37 -10.84 -6.84
CA LYS A 107 31.67 -9.82 -5.81
C LYS A 107 32.24 -8.48 -6.33
N GLU A 108 32.62 -8.35 -7.60
CA GLU A 108 33.28 -7.15 -8.14
C GLU A 108 32.36 -6.18 -8.88
N ALA A 109 31.20 -6.63 -9.37
CA ALA A 109 30.21 -5.75 -10.00
C ALA A 109 29.45 -4.92 -8.94
N GLY A 110 29.06 -3.68 -9.26
CA GLY A 110 28.23 -2.81 -8.42
C GLY A 110 26.78 -3.33 -8.25
N LYS A 111 26.65 -4.55 -7.69
CA LYS A 111 25.55 -5.50 -7.87
C LYS A 111 24.17 -4.88 -7.77
N PRO A 112 23.27 -5.16 -8.73
CA PRO A 112 21.85 -4.94 -8.49
C PRO A 112 21.41 -5.80 -7.30
N GLN A 113 20.58 -5.22 -6.44
CA GLN A 113 19.78 -5.98 -5.50
C GLN A 113 18.64 -6.66 -6.27
N ILE A 114 18.75 -7.97 -6.46
CA ILE A 114 17.72 -8.78 -7.10
C ILE A 114 16.88 -9.48 -6.03
N VAL A 115 15.57 -9.29 -6.08
CA VAL A 115 14.63 -9.93 -5.16
C VAL A 115 13.58 -10.69 -5.95
N LYS A 116 13.04 -11.75 -5.35
CA LYS A 116 11.89 -12.49 -5.88
C LYS A 116 10.75 -12.44 -4.88
N ALA A 117 9.55 -12.14 -5.36
CA ALA A 117 8.35 -12.14 -4.53
C ALA A 117 7.13 -12.62 -5.34
N SER A 118 6.04 -12.90 -4.63
CA SER A 118 4.77 -13.31 -5.24
C SER A 118 3.95 -12.15 -5.80
N ASN A 119 4.22 -10.91 -5.37
CA ASN A 119 3.58 -9.69 -5.85
C ASN A 119 4.49 -8.47 -5.67
N ILE A 120 4.09 -7.34 -6.27
CA ILE A 120 4.88 -6.10 -6.31
C ILE A 120 5.03 -5.47 -4.92
N GLU A 121 3.99 -5.44 -4.08
CA GLU A 121 4.09 -4.89 -2.71
C GLU A 121 5.21 -5.58 -1.93
N ASN A 122 5.17 -6.92 -1.90
CA ASN A 122 6.14 -7.73 -1.20
C ASN A 122 7.55 -7.45 -1.73
N ALA A 123 7.75 -7.42 -3.05
CA ALA A 123 9.06 -7.15 -3.64
C ALA A 123 9.62 -5.79 -3.23
N LEU A 124 8.79 -4.73 -3.28
CA LEU A 124 9.21 -3.38 -2.93
C LEU A 124 9.65 -3.27 -1.46
N THR A 125 9.07 -4.08 -0.56
CA THR A 125 9.51 -4.11 0.85
C THR A 125 10.88 -4.76 1.07
N LEU A 126 11.31 -5.64 0.17
CA LEU A 126 12.58 -6.37 0.28
C LEU A 126 13.79 -5.54 -0.16
N PHE A 127 13.56 -4.47 -0.92
CA PHE A 127 14.62 -3.56 -1.32
C PHE A 127 15.20 -2.77 -0.14
N SER A 128 16.46 -2.33 -0.24
CA SER A 128 17.17 -1.61 0.83
C SER A 128 17.53 -0.15 0.53
N ASP A 129 17.18 0.36 -0.66
CA ASP A 129 17.47 1.76 -1.05
C ASP A 129 16.89 2.77 -0.02
N PRO A 130 17.72 3.68 0.54
CA PRO A 130 17.27 4.71 1.46
C PRO A 130 16.26 5.70 0.86
N GLU A 131 16.33 6.00 -0.44
CA GLU A 131 15.42 6.95 -1.08
C GLU A 131 13.97 6.46 -1.07
N ASP A 132 13.78 5.13 -1.05
CA ASP A 132 12.48 4.47 -1.01
C ASP A 132 11.96 4.21 0.42
N CYS A 133 12.60 4.75 1.47
CA CYS A 133 12.25 4.43 2.85
C CYS A 133 10.80 4.79 3.22
N SER A 134 10.28 5.91 2.72
CA SER A 134 8.90 6.36 2.97
C SER A 134 7.89 5.41 2.31
N ARG A 135 8.15 5.03 1.06
CA ARG A 135 7.34 4.06 0.30
C ARG A 135 7.34 2.70 0.99
N ARG A 136 8.51 2.22 1.43
CA ARG A 136 8.66 0.97 2.19
C ARG A 136 7.88 0.99 3.50
N LYS A 137 7.98 2.07 4.29
CA LYS A 137 7.24 2.22 5.55
C LYS A 137 5.72 2.19 5.32
N PHE A 138 5.23 2.86 4.28
CA PHE A 138 3.83 2.83 3.91
C PHE A 138 3.37 1.40 3.58
N LEU A 139 4.13 0.68 2.76
CA LEU A 139 3.83 -0.71 2.40
C LEU A 139 3.84 -1.65 3.60
N LEU A 140 4.86 -1.56 4.46
CA LEU A 140 4.94 -2.37 5.68
C LEU A 140 3.74 -2.10 6.61
N LYS A 141 3.33 -0.84 6.77
CA LYS A 141 2.14 -0.48 7.53
C LYS A 141 0.87 -1.06 6.88
N ARG A 142 0.73 -0.97 5.55
CA ARG A 142 -0.39 -1.53 4.79
C ARG A 142 -0.51 -3.05 4.93
N MET A 143 0.63 -3.74 5.08
CA MET A 143 0.70 -5.19 5.23
C MET A 143 0.71 -5.66 6.68
N THR A 144 0.71 -4.75 7.66
CA THR A 144 0.77 -5.11 9.07
C THR A 144 -0.51 -5.85 9.44
N PRO A 145 -0.43 -7.12 9.89
CA PRO A 145 -1.61 -7.82 10.39
C PRO A 145 -2.11 -7.11 11.65
N LEU A 146 -3.42 -6.88 11.69
CA LEU A 146 -4.09 -6.36 12.87
C LEU A 146 -4.80 -7.52 13.58
N ASP A 147 -4.91 -7.41 14.89
CA ASP A 147 -5.72 -8.35 15.67
C ASP A 147 -7.20 -8.04 15.43
N LEU A 148 -7.95 -9.05 14.97
CA LEU A 148 -9.35 -8.87 14.61
C LEU A 148 -10.24 -8.60 15.84
N GLU A 149 -9.89 -9.15 17.01
CA GLU A 149 -10.65 -8.93 18.24
C GLU A 149 -10.41 -7.51 18.73
N GLU A 150 -9.15 -7.05 18.75
CA GLU A 150 -8.81 -5.66 19.11
C GLU A 150 -9.48 -4.66 18.18
N GLU A 151 -9.46 -4.90 16.86
CA GLU A 151 -10.10 -4.00 15.90
C GLU A 151 -11.62 -4.02 15.99
N SER A 152 -12.25 -5.16 16.30
CA SER A 152 -13.70 -5.23 16.54
C SER A 152 -14.10 -4.39 17.75
N VAL A 153 -13.37 -4.52 18.86
CA VAL A 153 -13.60 -3.72 20.07
C VAL A 153 -13.42 -2.23 19.77
N ASN A 154 -12.38 -1.87 19.01
CA ASN A 154 -12.13 -0.49 18.59
C ASN A 154 -13.28 0.07 17.73
N LEU A 155 -13.83 -0.72 16.80
CA LEU A 155 -14.95 -0.32 15.95
C LEU A 155 -16.26 -0.15 16.75
N GLU A 156 -16.55 -1.09 17.66
CA GLU A 156 -17.71 -0.99 18.55
C GLU A 156 -17.62 0.26 19.44
N GLU A 157 -16.43 0.56 19.96
CA GLU A 157 -16.17 1.78 20.73
C GLU A 157 -16.40 3.04 19.89
N GLN A 158 -15.89 3.07 18.66
CA GLN A 158 -16.11 4.19 17.74
C GLN A 158 -17.60 4.40 17.44
N GLU A 159 -18.35 3.33 17.17
CA GLU A 159 -19.79 3.43 16.97
C GLU A 159 -20.51 3.92 18.23
N ARG A 160 -20.09 3.44 19.41
CA ARG A 160 -20.65 3.89 20.70
C ARG A 160 -20.44 5.38 20.88
N VAL A 161 -19.21 5.87 20.71
CA VAL A 161 -18.89 7.30 20.80
C VAL A 161 -19.69 8.11 19.77
N LYS A 162 -19.78 7.63 18.52
CA LYS A 162 -20.56 8.30 17.47
C LYS A 162 -22.03 8.41 17.83
N ARG A 163 -22.65 7.33 18.33
CA ARG A 163 -24.05 7.32 18.80
C ARG A 163 -24.25 8.28 19.97
N ASN A 164 -23.34 8.26 20.94
CA ASN A 164 -23.41 9.15 22.10
C ASN A 164 -23.29 10.63 21.70
N LEU A 165 -22.36 10.95 20.78
CA LEU A 165 -22.20 12.30 20.23
C LEU A 165 -23.45 12.75 19.51
N GLN A 166 -24.03 11.90 18.66
CA GLN A 166 -25.28 12.20 17.98
C GLN A 166 -26.39 12.52 18.98
N ALA A 167 -26.55 11.70 20.03
CA ALA A 167 -27.54 11.93 21.08
C ALA A 167 -27.27 13.17 21.95
N VAL A 168 -26.04 13.69 21.99
CA VAL A 168 -25.72 14.98 22.66
C VAL A 168 -25.99 16.16 21.73
N LEU A 169 -25.79 15.98 20.42
CA LEU A 169 -25.92 17.02 19.41
C LEU A 169 -27.36 17.21 18.93
N THR A 170 -28.20 16.16 18.96
CA THR A 170 -29.63 16.26 18.64
C THR A 170 -30.32 17.29 19.52
N GLY A 171 -31.03 18.25 18.90
CA GLY A 171 -31.68 19.36 19.58
C GLY A 171 -30.75 20.52 19.97
N SER A 172 -29.46 20.46 19.59
CA SER A 172 -28.50 21.54 19.79
C SER A 172 -28.32 22.38 18.52
N LEU A 173 -27.70 23.56 18.65
CA LEU A 173 -27.30 24.40 17.51
C LEU A 173 -26.29 23.73 16.57
N TYR A 174 -25.67 22.62 16.99
CA TYR A 174 -24.62 21.91 16.26
C TYR A 174 -25.09 20.57 15.69
N GLU A 175 -26.39 20.27 15.73
CA GLU A 175 -26.96 19.02 15.18
C GLU A 175 -26.57 18.81 13.71
N ASN A 176 -26.67 19.87 12.90
CA ASN A 176 -26.30 19.84 11.47
C ASN A 176 -24.79 19.76 11.21
N ARG A 177 -23.95 19.84 12.27
CA ARG A 177 -22.49 19.76 12.18
C ARG A 177 -21.95 18.41 12.68
N MET A 178 -22.83 17.41 12.84
CA MET A 178 -22.46 16.07 13.33
C MET A 178 -21.28 15.46 12.57
N GLU A 179 -21.29 15.49 11.23
CA GLU A 179 -20.21 14.91 10.42
C GLU A 179 -18.88 15.65 10.61
N GLU A 180 -18.91 16.98 10.67
CA GLU A 180 -17.72 17.82 10.88
C GLU A 180 -17.09 17.56 12.26
N ILE A 181 -17.93 17.41 13.30
CA ILE A 181 -17.51 17.12 14.67
C ILE A 181 -17.03 15.67 14.78
N TRP A 182 -17.69 14.72 14.12
CA TRP A 182 -17.25 13.33 14.09
C TRP A 182 -15.87 13.19 13.43
N GLU A 183 -15.65 13.84 12.28
CA GLU A 183 -14.33 13.90 11.63
C GLU A 183 -13.26 14.63 12.47
N TYR A 184 -13.66 15.41 13.47
CA TYR A 184 -12.73 15.94 14.46
C TYR A 184 -12.38 14.92 15.53
N VAL A 185 -13.33 14.10 15.99
CA VAL A 185 -13.17 13.16 17.12
C VAL A 185 -12.60 11.81 16.69
N LYS A 186 -12.93 11.33 15.49
CA LYS A 186 -12.53 10.02 14.96
C LYS A 186 -11.01 9.83 15.06
N GLY A 187 -10.56 8.77 15.74
CA GLY A 187 -9.15 8.44 15.92
C GLY A 187 -8.44 9.26 17.02
N LYS A 188 -9.18 10.06 17.79
CA LYS A 188 -8.67 10.85 18.93
C LYS A 188 -9.28 10.42 20.26
N GLU A 189 -9.79 9.20 20.33
CA GLU A 189 -10.39 8.61 21.53
C GLU A 189 -9.37 8.56 22.69
N LYS A 190 -8.08 8.45 22.35
CA LYS A 190 -6.96 8.42 23.30
C LYS A 190 -6.39 9.81 23.65
N TRP A 191 -6.87 10.90 23.05
CA TRP A 191 -6.35 12.25 23.34
C TRP A 191 -6.72 12.70 24.75
N GLY A 192 -5.78 13.41 25.40
CA GLY A 192 -6.03 14.03 26.70
C GLY A 192 -7.02 15.19 26.61
N ARG A 193 -7.66 15.51 27.74
CA ARG A 193 -8.64 16.61 27.85
C ARG A 193 -8.11 17.96 27.32
N ARG A 194 -6.82 18.24 27.51
CA ARG A 194 -6.16 19.48 27.07
C ARG A 194 -5.96 19.53 25.56
N GLU A 195 -5.64 18.40 24.95
CA GLU A 195 -5.42 18.27 23.50
C GLU A 195 -6.74 18.40 22.75
N LEU A 196 -7.79 17.72 23.25
CA LEU A 196 -9.15 17.85 22.72
C LEU A 196 -9.70 19.27 22.83
N TYR A 197 -9.41 19.97 23.92
CA TYR A 197 -9.82 21.36 24.10
C TYR A 197 -9.11 22.29 23.12
N THR A 198 -7.78 22.22 23.07
CA THR A 198 -6.97 23.10 22.21
C THR A 198 -7.27 22.86 20.73
N GLY A 199 -7.41 21.59 20.32
CA GLY A 199 -7.79 21.22 18.96
C GLY A 199 -9.17 21.74 18.56
N ALA A 200 -10.14 21.74 19.47
CA ALA A 200 -11.50 22.22 19.19
C ALA A 200 -11.51 23.74 19.00
N LEU A 201 -10.75 24.49 19.80
CA LEU A 201 -10.59 25.94 19.62
C LEU A 201 -9.95 26.29 18.28
N HIS A 202 -8.96 25.50 17.85
CA HIS A 202 -8.29 25.72 16.56
C HIS A 202 -9.21 25.42 15.37
N ARG A 203 -9.98 24.33 15.44
CA ARG A 203 -10.81 23.89 14.31
C ARG A 203 -12.13 24.66 14.19
N PHE A 204 -12.76 24.99 15.32
CA PHE A 204 -14.10 25.57 15.34
C PHE A 204 -14.13 27.02 15.84
N GLY A 205 -12.97 27.59 16.20
CA GLY A 205 -12.88 28.94 16.76
C GLY A 205 -13.21 28.99 18.25
N ARG A 206 -12.97 30.15 18.87
CA ARG A 206 -13.05 30.29 20.34
C ARG A 206 -14.44 30.08 20.93
N LYS A 207 -15.49 30.59 20.30
CA LYS A 207 -16.87 30.49 20.84
C LYS A 207 -17.42 29.07 20.65
N ASP A 208 -17.50 28.62 19.41
CA ASP A 208 -18.05 27.29 19.08
C ASP A 208 -17.16 26.16 19.59
N GLY A 209 -15.83 26.32 19.55
CA GLY A 209 -14.90 25.29 20.00
C GLY A 209 -15.02 24.93 21.48
N VAL A 210 -15.40 25.87 22.35
CA VAL A 210 -15.67 25.59 23.77
C VAL A 210 -16.94 24.77 23.94
N GLU A 211 -18.01 25.14 23.25
CA GLU A 211 -19.30 24.43 23.28
C GLU A 211 -19.17 23.02 22.69
N ILE A 212 -18.56 22.90 21.51
CA ILE A 212 -18.29 21.62 20.84
C ILE A 212 -17.41 20.74 21.72
N TYR A 213 -16.35 21.28 22.35
CA TYR A 213 -15.54 20.50 23.30
C TYR A 213 -16.37 19.93 24.46
N ARG A 214 -17.27 20.71 25.04
CA ARG A 214 -18.13 20.24 26.14
C ARG A 214 -19.06 19.12 25.67
N MET A 215 -19.66 19.26 24.50
CA MET A 215 -20.53 18.24 23.90
C MET A 215 -19.75 16.97 23.55
N VAL A 216 -18.56 17.12 22.97
CA VAL A 216 -17.65 16.02 22.65
C VAL A 216 -17.26 15.24 23.91
N LYS A 217 -16.83 15.96 24.95
CA LYS A 217 -16.51 15.36 26.24
C LYS A 217 -17.68 14.57 26.81
N LYS A 218 -18.89 15.15 26.77
CA LYS A 218 -20.11 14.49 27.24
C LYS A 218 -20.48 13.24 26.43
N GLY A 219 -20.25 13.26 25.12
CA GLY A 219 -20.46 12.10 24.25
C GLY A 219 -19.44 10.98 24.50
N MET A 220 -18.19 11.32 24.78
CA MET A 220 -17.14 10.36 25.08
C MET A 220 -17.26 9.74 26.49
N GLU A 221 -17.77 10.49 27.47
CA GLU A 221 -17.91 10.03 28.87
C GLU A 221 -19.26 9.31 29.15
N ARG A 222 -20.17 9.22 28.18
CA ARG A 222 -21.47 8.54 28.36
C ARG A 222 -21.32 7.00 28.34
N GLU A 223 -21.14 6.42 29.52
CA GLU A 223 -21.50 5.02 29.75
C GLU A 223 -23.01 4.94 30.02
N TYR A 224 -23.71 4.04 29.31
CA TYR A 224 -25.12 3.78 29.59
C TYR A 224 -25.25 3.25 31.02
N LYS A 225 -26.02 3.95 31.86
CA LYS A 225 -26.68 3.35 33.02
C LYS A 225 -27.90 2.58 32.56
#